data_AF-A0A842YAN5-F1
#
_entry.id   AF-A0A842YAN5-F1
#
_cell.length_a   1.000
_cell.length_b   1.000
_cell.length_c   1.000
_cell.angle_alpha   90.00
_cell.angle_beta   90.00
_cell.angle_gamma   90.00
#
_symmetry.space_group_name_H-M   'P 1'
#
loop_
_entity.id
_entity.type
_entity.pdbx_description
1 polymer ?
#
loop_
_entity_poly.entity_id
_entity_poly.type
_entity_poly.pdbx_seq_one_letter_code
_entity_poly.pdbx_strand_id
1 'polypeptide(L)'
;NYTTLLNRSFSLRYNTTPIPSTSFEMSLEALTAAEQFDYSIAFDMPPYDSDRWGGYTYDPPEPGYSFVWANWVNKTVFESYKKHDEMALPEEKRGNIPYIEIAYAVKVIPGQDLTVFHTDHSYADRNYNITREGKYRETQMYVIDGTGKELFKKSIDSRNDETGLVIFDNQTYRPFSENMPPILIPQATIVQISFYSTYGWALAMRLTFNNQDIILDEHHNITLSRYDNYKVVS
;
A
#
# COMPACT_ATOMS: atom_id res chain seq x y z
N ASN A 1 1.06 30.96 -7.05
CA ASN A 1 0.44 29.62 -7.15
C ASN A 1 1.28 28.47 -6.58
N TYR A 2 2.59 28.60 -6.35
CA TYR A 2 3.38 27.58 -5.64
C TYR A 2 2.95 27.36 -4.18
N THR A 3 2.51 28.42 -3.50
CA THR A 3 2.10 28.39 -2.09
C THR A 3 0.80 27.62 -1.84
N THR A 4 -0.13 27.62 -2.80
CA THR A 4 -1.39 26.86 -2.73
C THR A 4 -1.20 25.39 -3.04
N LEU A 5 -0.20 25.05 -3.84
CA LEU A 5 0.16 23.68 -4.22
C LEU A 5 0.87 22.92 -3.08
N LEU A 6 1.75 23.60 -2.32
CA LEU A 6 2.40 23.03 -1.12
C LEU A 6 1.41 22.66 -0.01
N ASN A 7 0.27 23.36 0.09
CA ASN A 7 -0.77 23.07 1.10
C ASN A 7 -1.64 21.85 0.77
N ARG A 8 -1.46 21.20 -0.39
CA ARG A 8 -2.26 20.05 -0.82
C ARG A 8 -1.64 18.69 -0.55
N SER A 9 -0.41 18.63 -0.05
CA SER A 9 0.30 17.38 0.23
C SER A 9 1.01 17.46 1.59
N PHE A 10 0.78 16.47 2.44
CA PHE A 10 1.56 16.28 3.65
C PHE A 10 2.98 15.82 3.23
N SER A 11 3.98 16.67 3.46
CA SER A 11 5.42 16.30 3.46
C SER A 11 6.14 16.09 2.12
N LEU A 12 6.02 16.99 1.15
CA LEU A 12 6.98 17.08 0.05
C LEU A 12 8.08 18.12 0.34
N ARG A 13 9.09 17.76 1.14
CA ARG A 13 10.38 18.47 1.16
C ARG A 13 11.28 17.88 0.06
N TYR A 14 11.34 18.54 -1.09
CA TYR A 14 12.26 18.13 -2.15
C TYR A 14 13.66 18.72 -1.96
N ASN A 15 14.67 17.87 -2.20
CA ASN A 15 16.05 18.26 -2.42
C ASN A 15 16.16 19.36 -3.49
N THR A 16 17.24 20.14 -3.45
CA THR A 16 17.51 21.39 -4.19
C THR A 16 17.48 21.33 -5.73
N THR A 17 17.01 20.25 -6.35
CA THR A 17 16.88 20.12 -7.80
C THR A 17 15.54 20.73 -8.24
N PRO A 18 15.53 21.71 -9.16
CA PRO A 18 14.28 22.28 -9.67
C PRO A 18 13.47 21.23 -10.42
N ILE A 19 12.26 20.95 -9.94
CA ILE A 19 11.29 20.09 -10.63
C ILE A 19 10.42 21.00 -11.52
N PRO A 20 10.22 20.68 -12.81
CA PRO A 20 9.27 21.41 -13.66
C PRO A 20 7.87 21.45 -13.04
N SER A 21 7.16 22.58 -13.13
CA SER A 21 5.84 22.75 -12.49
C SER A 21 4.81 21.71 -12.96
N THR A 22 4.87 21.29 -14.22
CA THR A 22 3.98 20.27 -14.79
C THR A 22 4.20 18.89 -14.19
N SER A 23 5.46 18.48 -14.01
CA SER A 23 5.81 17.22 -13.34
C SER A 23 5.39 17.24 -11.87
N PHE A 24 5.46 18.39 -11.22
CA PHE A 24 4.98 18.57 -9.85
C PHE A 24 3.45 18.47 -9.74
N GLU A 25 2.70 19.13 -10.63
CA GLU A 25 1.24 19.07 -10.66
C GLU A 25 0.74 17.65 -10.94
N MET A 26 1.29 16.97 -11.95
CA MET A 26 0.99 15.55 -12.22
C MET A 26 1.29 14.66 -11.00
N SER A 27 2.41 14.89 -10.31
CA SER A 27 2.76 14.10 -9.13
C SER A 27 1.77 14.31 -7.99
N LEU A 28 1.25 15.54 -7.83
CA LEU A 28 0.25 15.86 -6.82
C LEU A 28 -1.13 15.26 -7.17
N GLU A 29 -1.52 15.29 -8.44
CA GLU A 29 -2.74 14.66 -8.92
C GLU A 29 -2.69 13.15 -8.75
N ALA A 30 -1.59 12.51 -9.16
CA ALA A 30 -1.36 11.07 -8.96
C ALA A 30 -1.42 10.68 -7.48
N LEU A 31 -0.77 11.46 -6.61
CA LEU A 31 -0.84 11.23 -5.17
C LEU A 31 -2.27 11.39 -4.63
N THR A 32 -2.99 12.42 -5.06
CA THR A 32 -4.37 12.66 -4.64
C THR A 32 -5.28 11.50 -5.04
N ALA A 33 -5.12 10.98 -6.27
CA ALA A 33 -5.86 9.81 -6.74
C ALA A 33 -5.53 8.56 -5.92
N ALA A 34 -4.25 8.32 -5.63
CA ALA A 34 -3.80 7.21 -4.79
C ALA A 34 -4.37 7.28 -3.36
N GLU A 35 -4.30 8.46 -2.74
CA GLU A 35 -4.81 8.72 -1.39
C GLU A 35 -6.34 8.61 -1.29
N GLN A 36 -7.07 8.80 -2.38
CA GLN A 36 -8.53 8.69 -2.42
C GLN A 36 -9.04 7.34 -2.93
N PHE A 37 -8.13 6.44 -3.30
CA PHE A 37 -8.50 5.14 -3.83
C PHE A 37 -9.27 4.31 -2.79
N ASP A 38 -10.37 3.70 -3.23
CA ASP A 38 -11.17 2.80 -2.42
C ASP A 38 -10.64 1.37 -2.57
N TYR A 39 -9.61 1.08 -1.78
CA TYR A 39 -9.01 -0.23 -1.70
C TYR A 39 -10.00 -1.30 -1.20
N SER A 40 -11.03 -0.93 -0.44
CA SER A 40 -12.05 -1.90 0.01
C SER A 40 -12.86 -2.45 -1.14
N ILE A 41 -13.27 -1.60 -2.09
CA ILE A 41 -13.94 -2.05 -3.31
C ILE A 41 -12.98 -2.87 -4.18
N ALA A 42 -11.74 -2.39 -4.31
CA ALA A 42 -10.78 -3.01 -5.21
C ALA A 42 -10.36 -4.42 -4.76
N PHE A 43 -10.16 -4.62 -3.46
CA PHE A 43 -9.65 -5.86 -2.86
C PHE A 43 -10.69 -6.68 -2.10
N ASP A 44 -11.96 -6.23 -2.06
CA ASP A 44 -13.03 -6.84 -1.25
C ASP A 44 -12.63 -7.02 0.23
N MET A 45 -11.87 -6.04 0.75
CA MET A 45 -11.29 -6.09 2.09
C MET A 45 -11.46 -4.75 2.83
N PRO A 46 -12.18 -4.71 3.96
CA PRO A 46 -12.36 -3.48 4.73
C PRO A 46 -11.04 -2.84 5.18
N PRO A 47 -11.01 -1.53 5.47
CA PRO A 47 -9.79 -0.81 5.84
C PRO A 47 -9.13 -1.34 7.10
N TYR A 48 -9.91 -1.95 8.00
CA TYR A 48 -9.41 -2.41 9.27
C TYR A 48 -9.70 -3.89 9.53
N ASP A 49 -8.76 -4.54 10.20
CA ASP A 49 -8.87 -5.91 10.71
C ASP A 49 -8.79 -5.89 12.24
N SER A 50 -9.77 -6.49 12.92
CA SER A 50 -9.84 -6.59 14.38
C SER A 50 -9.52 -8.01 14.87
N ASP A 51 -8.29 -8.15 15.37
CA ASP A 51 -7.58 -9.41 15.52
C ASP A 51 -7.83 -10.06 16.91
N ARG A 52 -9.07 -9.98 17.41
CA ARG A 52 -9.49 -10.72 18.61
C ARG A 52 -10.58 -11.76 18.34
N TRP A 53 -11.35 -11.58 17.26
CA TRP A 53 -12.45 -12.48 16.88
C TRP A 53 -12.69 -12.56 15.35
N GLY A 54 -11.76 -12.06 14.52
CA GLY A 54 -11.86 -12.11 13.06
C GLY A 54 -12.88 -11.13 12.47
N GLY A 55 -13.00 -9.93 13.04
CA GLY A 55 -13.95 -8.93 12.57
C GLY A 55 -13.27 -7.90 11.68
N TYR A 56 -13.61 -7.84 10.39
CA TYR A 56 -13.27 -6.70 9.55
C TYR A 56 -14.19 -5.51 9.86
N THR A 57 -13.64 -4.30 9.98
CA THR A 57 -14.42 -3.09 10.28
C THR A 57 -14.15 -1.99 9.26
N TYR A 58 -15.20 -1.20 8.99
CA TYR A 58 -15.07 0.04 8.21
C TYR A 58 -14.83 1.24 9.12
N ASP A 59 -15.28 1.17 10.37
CA ASP A 59 -15.11 2.24 11.33
C ASP A 59 -13.68 2.28 11.87
N PRO A 60 -13.09 3.48 12.03
CA PRO A 60 -11.78 3.63 12.64
C PRO A 60 -11.79 3.12 14.09
N PRO A 61 -10.67 2.58 14.58
CA PRO A 61 -10.59 2.13 15.96
C PRO A 61 -10.90 3.25 16.94
N GLU A 62 -11.69 2.97 17.97
CA GLU A 62 -11.80 3.90 19.09
C GLU A 62 -10.42 4.10 19.75
N PRO A 63 -10.09 5.31 20.23
CA PRO A 63 -8.85 5.55 20.96
C PRO A 63 -8.69 4.55 22.11
N GLY A 64 -7.62 3.74 22.07
CA GLY A 64 -7.35 2.71 23.09
C GLY A 64 -7.68 1.27 22.68
N TYR A 65 -8.31 1.04 21.52
CA TYR A 65 -8.59 -0.33 21.04
C TYR A 65 -7.35 -1.00 20.44
N SER A 66 -6.70 -1.86 21.24
CA SER A 66 -5.39 -2.44 20.93
C SER A 66 -5.36 -3.59 19.92
N PHE A 67 -6.45 -3.82 19.20
CA PHE A 67 -6.62 -5.02 18.37
C PHE A 67 -6.92 -4.71 16.90
N VAL A 68 -6.80 -3.46 16.46
CA VAL A 68 -7.21 -3.04 15.11
C VAL A 68 -6.00 -2.66 14.25
N TRP A 69 -5.96 -3.18 13.03
CA TRP A 69 -4.84 -3.07 12.09
C TRP A 69 -5.36 -2.47 10.79
N ALA A 70 -4.56 -1.63 10.14
CA ALA A 70 -4.84 -1.23 8.77
C ALA A 70 -4.58 -2.42 7.82
N ASN A 71 -5.57 -2.75 6.99
CA ASN A 71 -5.38 -3.69 5.89
C ASN A 71 -4.68 -3.04 4.69
N TRP A 72 -4.88 -1.74 4.53
CA TRP A 72 -4.30 -0.86 3.52
C TRP A 72 -4.44 0.59 4.00
N VAL A 73 -3.73 1.52 3.37
CA VAL A 73 -3.77 2.93 3.78
C VAL A 73 -4.21 3.83 2.63
N ASN A 74 -5.26 4.59 2.89
CA ASN A 74 -5.66 5.76 2.10
C ASN A 74 -5.72 6.98 3.02
N LYS A 75 -6.16 8.13 2.50
CA LYS A 75 -6.25 9.38 3.26
C LYS A 75 -7.06 9.25 4.55
N THR A 76 -8.21 8.59 4.49
CA THR A 76 -9.10 8.42 5.64
C THR A 76 -8.44 7.60 6.74
N VAL A 77 -7.79 6.50 6.37
CA VAL A 77 -7.03 5.66 7.30
C VAL A 77 -5.88 6.43 7.91
N PHE A 78 -5.07 7.11 7.08
CA PHE A 78 -3.94 7.91 7.55
C PHE A 78 -4.34 9.01 8.53
N GLU A 79 -5.36 9.80 8.23
CA GLU A 79 -5.84 10.87 9.12
C GLU A 79 -6.40 10.32 10.43
N SER A 80 -7.00 9.11 10.43
CA SER A 80 -7.41 8.45 11.67
C SER A 80 -6.21 8.15 12.56
N TYR A 81 -5.17 7.49 12.00
CA TYR A 81 -3.94 7.16 12.72
C TYR A 81 -3.22 8.42 13.24
N LYS A 82 -3.12 9.47 12.41
CA LYS A 82 -2.54 10.75 12.80
C LYS A 82 -3.28 11.42 13.96
N LYS A 83 -4.62 11.42 13.93
CA LYS A 83 -5.43 11.95 15.04
C LYS A 83 -5.18 11.17 16.34
N HIS A 84 -4.95 9.86 16.26
CA HIS A 84 -4.60 9.06 17.44
C HIS A 84 -3.21 9.40 17.99
N ASP A 85 -2.22 9.60 17.11
CA ASP A 85 -0.87 10.04 17.49
C ASP A 85 -0.91 11.39 18.22
N GLU A 86 -1.66 12.36 17.69
CA GLU A 86 -1.85 13.68 18.30
C GLU A 86 -2.59 13.62 19.66
N MET A 87 -3.41 12.60 19.88
CA MET A 87 -4.09 12.36 21.16
C MET A 87 -3.21 11.65 22.21
N ALA A 88 -2.05 11.11 21.81
CA ALA A 88 -1.17 10.41 22.74
C ALA A 88 -0.58 11.40 23.78
N LEU A 89 -0.93 11.19 25.05
CA LEU A 89 -0.50 12.07 26.16
C LEU A 89 1.04 12.06 26.36
N PRO A 90 1.61 13.12 26.94
CA PRO A 90 3.04 13.18 27.32
C PRO A 90 3.45 11.98 28.19
N GLU A 91 4.70 11.52 28.04
CA GLU A 91 5.26 10.31 28.66
C GLU A 91 4.94 10.16 30.16
N GLU A 92 4.93 11.26 30.91
CA GLU A 92 4.70 11.28 32.36
C GLU A 92 3.29 10.84 32.80
N LYS A 93 2.32 10.79 31.89
CA LYS A 93 0.94 10.31 32.15
C LYS A 93 0.63 8.94 31.53
N ARG A 94 1.61 8.28 30.89
CA ARG A 94 1.42 7.07 30.06
C ARG A 94 1.31 5.75 30.80
N GLY A 95 1.10 5.75 32.12
CA GLY A 95 1.13 4.53 32.95
C GLY A 95 0.35 3.32 32.40
N ASN A 96 -0.66 3.53 31.54
CA ASN A 96 -1.40 2.50 30.81
C ASN A 96 -1.73 2.83 29.33
N ILE A 97 -1.14 3.88 28.72
CA ILE A 97 -1.51 4.29 27.34
C ILE A 97 -0.54 3.65 26.33
N PRO A 98 -1.04 2.94 25.31
CA PRO A 98 -0.20 2.32 24.30
C PRO A 98 0.61 3.35 23.50
N TYR A 99 1.86 2.98 23.22
CA TYR A 99 2.74 3.70 22.32
C TYR A 99 2.21 3.58 20.89
N ILE A 100 2.15 4.70 20.18
CA ILE A 100 1.82 4.77 18.76
C ILE A 100 2.98 5.48 18.07
N GLU A 101 3.50 4.87 17.02
CA GLU A 101 4.44 5.51 16.10
C GLU A 101 3.97 5.23 14.69
N ILE A 102 3.86 6.27 13.87
CA ILE A 102 3.42 6.15 12.48
C ILE A 102 4.49 6.77 11.57
N ALA A 103 4.88 6.03 10.53
CA ALA A 103 5.67 6.57 9.44
C ALA A 103 4.95 6.37 8.11
N TYR A 104 4.99 7.41 7.26
CA TYR A 104 4.36 7.42 5.94
C TYR A 104 5.35 7.99 4.93
N ALA A 105 5.69 7.19 3.93
CA ALA A 105 6.61 7.56 2.87
C ALA A 105 5.94 7.37 1.50
N VAL A 106 6.16 8.34 0.62
CA VAL A 106 5.59 8.34 -0.73
C VAL A 106 6.68 8.57 -1.75
N LYS A 107 6.60 7.83 -2.85
CA LYS A 107 7.43 8.03 -4.04
C LYS A 107 6.54 8.06 -5.27
N VAL A 108 6.68 9.10 -6.09
CA VAL A 108 5.97 9.26 -7.36
C VAL A 108 6.97 9.24 -8.51
N ILE A 109 6.70 8.42 -9.53
CA ILE A 109 7.49 8.34 -10.76
C ILE A 109 6.55 8.65 -11.93
N PRO A 110 6.50 9.90 -12.41
CA PRO A 110 5.55 10.30 -13.44
C PRO A 110 6.04 10.01 -14.88
N GLY A 111 5.08 9.75 -15.77
CA GLY A 111 5.22 9.87 -17.22
C GLY A 111 6.21 8.89 -17.86
N GLN A 112 5.97 7.59 -17.72
CA GLN A 112 6.77 6.54 -18.36
C GLN A 112 5.89 5.53 -19.07
N ASP A 113 6.32 5.07 -20.24
CA ASP A 113 5.71 3.90 -20.85
C ASP A 113 6.13 2.66 -20.04
N LEU A 114 5.15 1.89 -19.55
CA LEU A 114 5.39 0.74 -18.70
C LEU A 114 4.93 -0.54 -19.39
N THR A 115 5.70 -1.61 -19.17
CA THR A 115 5.24 -2.97 -19.36
C THR A 115 5.19 -3.66 -18.00
N VAL A 116 4.01 -4.18 -17.64
CA VAL A 116 3.80 -4.99 -16.44
C VAL A 116 3.60 -6.44 -16.89
N PHE A 117 4.36 -7.36 -16.32
CA PHE A 117 4.21 -8.78 -16.59
C PHE A 117 4.57 -9.59 -15.35
N HIS A 118 4.22 -10.87 -15.35
CA HIS A 118 4.54 -11.77 -14.26
C HIS A 118 5.32 -12.99 -14.74
N THR A 119 5.98 -13.64 -13.78
CA THR A 119 6.59 -14.95 -13.97
C THR A 119 6.27 -15.83 -12.77
N ASP A 120 5.92 -17.08 -13.02
CA ASP A 120 5.70 -18.05 -11.95
C ASP A 120 6.99 -18.81 -11.64
N HIS A 121 7.35 -18.82 -10.35
CA HIS A 121 8.41 -19.65 -9.83
C HIS A 121 7.78 -20.76 -9.01
N SER A 122 7.84 -21.99 -9.54
CA SER A 122 7.47 -23.18 -8.77
C SER A 122 8.70 -23.67 -8.01
N TYR A 123 8.67 -23.60 -6.69
CA TYR A 123 9.71 -24.19 -5.85
C TYR A 123 9.30 -25.60 -5.46
N ALA A 124 10.21 -26.56 -5.66
CA ALA A 124 10.08 -27.88 -5.04
C ALA A 124 10.35 -27.71 -3.54
N ASP A 125 9.29 -27.78 -2.75
CA ASP A 125 9.35 -27.63 -1.30
C ASP A 125 10.30 -28.67 -0.69
N ARG A 126 11.38 -28.22 -0.03
CA ARG A 126 12.31 -29.11 0.67
C ARG A 126 12.08 -29.17 2.18
N ASN A 127 11.23 -28.30 2.76
CA ASN A 127 11.20 -28.13 4.22
C ASN A 127 9.82 -27.84 4.85
N TYR A 128 8.72 -27.70 4.10
CA TYR A 128 7.39 -27.53 4.70
C TYR A 128 6.57 -28.83 4.58
N ASN A 129 6.08 -29.30 5.74
CA ASN A 129 5.23 -30.47 5.84
C ASN A 129 3.90 -30.22 5.11
N ILE A 130 3.85 -30.77 3.91
CA ILE A 130 2.73 -31.11 3.04
C ILE A 130 1.37 -31.18 3.77
N THR A 131 0.43 -30.36 3.32
CA THR A 131 -0.93 -30.86 3.05
C THR A 131 -1.13 -30.96 1.54
N ARG A 132 -1.79 -32.07 1.17
CA ARG A 132 -1.97 -32.67 -0.16
C ARG A 132 -1.87 -31.68 -1.34
N GLU A 133 -0.94 -31.98 -2.27
CA GLU A 133 -0.71 -31.37 -3.59
C GLU A 133 0.23 -30.14 -3.67
N GLY A 134 0.74 -29.64 -2.54
CA GLY A 134 1.45 -28.36 -2.44
C GLY A 134 2.80 -28.22 -3.17
N LYS A 135 2.79 -27.65 -4.37
CA LYS A 135 3.93 -26.87 -4.90
C LYS A 135 3.79 -25.42 -4.41
N TYR A 136 4.80 -24.87 -3.75
CA TYR A 136 4.87 -23.43 -3.47
C TYR A 136 5.06 -22.70 -4.82
N ARG A 137 4.04 -21.93 -5.22
CA ARG A 137 4.13 -21.04 -6.38
C ARG A 137 4.24 -19.62 -5.86
N GLU A 138 5.31 -18.96 -6.27
CA GLU A 138 5.51 -17.54 -6.07
C GLU A 138 5.29 -16.87 -7.42
N THR A 139 4.31 -15.99 -7.52
CA THR A 139 4.15 -15.16 -8.70
C THR A 139 4.96 -13.88 -8.48
N GLN A 140 5.88 -13.61 -9.40
CA GLN A 140 6.69 -12.39 -9.37
C GLN A 140 6.17 -11.42 -10.42
N MET A 141 5.76 -10.24 -9.98
CA MET A 141 5.39 -9.13 -10.85
C MET A 141 6.61 -8.27 -11.15
N TYR A 142 6.79 -7.94 -12.42
CA TYR A 142 7.83 -7.06 -12.93
C TYR A 142 7.19 -5.83 -13.54
N VAL A 143 7.80 -4.68 -13.27
CA VAL A 143 7.47 -3.42 -13.94
C VAL A 143 8.75 -2.90 -14.59
N ILE A 144 8.73 -2.85 -15.92
CA ILE A 144 9.85 -2.33 -16.72
C ILE A 144 9.41 -1.06 -17.44
N ASP A 145 10.34 -0.13 -17.64
CA ASP A 145 10.09 1.07 -18.46
C ASP A 145 10.22 0.77 -19.97
N GLY A 146 9.87 1.76 -20.79
CA GLY A 146 9.95 1.68 -22.26
C GLY A 146 11.36 1.45 -22.82
N THR A 147 12.41 1.55 -22.00
CA THR A 147 13.79 1.20 -22.39
C THR A 147 14.14 -0.25 -22.06
N GLY A 148 13.25 -0.97 -21.37
CA GLY A 148 13.47 -2.32 -20.85
C GLY A 148 14.17 -2.36 -19.49
N LYS A 149 14.34 -1.22 -18.82
CA LYS A 149 14.95 -1.18 -17.49
C LYS A 149 13.90 -1.57 -16.44
N GLU A 150 14.28 -2.48 -15.54
CA GLU A 150 13.47 -2.81 -14.38
C GLU A 150 13.35 -1.61 -13.44
N LEU A 151 12.11 -1.20 -13.18
CA LEU A 151 11.79 -0.18 -12.19
C LEU A 151 11.63 -0.81 -10.81
N PHE A 152 10.91 -1.92 -10.75
CA PHE A 152 10.81 -2.77 -9.57
C PHE A 152 10.27 -4.17 -9.89
N LYS A 153 10.57 -5.08 -8.98
CA LYS A 153 10.08 -6.45 -8.94
C LYS A 153 9.44 -6.72 -7.57
N LYS A 154 8.28 -7.38 -7.55
CA LYS A 154 7.56 -7.71 -6.32
C LYS A 154 7.06 -9.14 -6.33
N SER A 155 7.14 -9.78 -5.18
CA SER A 155 6.49 -11.06 -4.93
C SER A 155 5.00 -10.84 -4.62
N ILE A 156 4.18 -11.77 -5.09
CA ILE A 156 2.74 -11.87 -4.82
C ILE A 156 2.54 -13.28 -4.28
N ASP A 157 2.21 -13.38 -3.00
CA ASP A 157 1.82 -14.64 -2.36
C ASP A 157 0.29 -14.69 -2.28
N SER A 158 -0.31 -15.53 -3.11
CA SER A 158 -1.76 -15.67 -3.19
C SER A 158 -2.38 -16.49 -2.05
N ARG A 159 -1.57 -16.97 -1.09
CA ARG A 159 -2.05 -17.82 0.01
C ARG A 159 -2.43 -17.09 1.29
N ASN A 160 -2.07 -15.82 1.43
CA ASN A 160 -2.39 -15.03 2.62
C ASN A 160 -3.12 -13.74 2.20
N ASP A 161 -4.00 -13.27 3.09
CA ASP A 161 -4.67 -11.97 2.98
C ASP A 161 -3.68 -10.79 3.20
N GLU A 162 -2.38 -11.08 3.13
CA GLU A 162 -1.27 -10.16 3.35
C GLU A 162 -0.76 -9.58 2.03
N THR A 163 -0.98 -10.22 0.88
CA THR A 163 -0.64 -9.59 -0.42
C THR A 163 -1.78 -9.68 -1.40
N GLY A 164 -2.01 -8.58 -2.12
CA GLY A 164 -3.04 -8.51 -3.15
C GLY A 164 -2.58 -7.72 -4.36
N LEU A 165 -3.03 -8.14 -5.54
CA LEU A 165 -2.87 -7.41 -6.80
C LEU A 165 -4.20 -7.40 -7.54
N VAL A 166 -4.64 -6.21 -7.95
CA VAL A 166 -5.86 -6.01 -8.73
C VAL A 166 -5.59 -5.13 -9.92
N ILE A 167 -6.31 -5.39 -11.00
CA ILE A 167 -6.18 -4.68 -12.26
C ILE A 167 -7.55 -4.20 -12.69
N PHE A 168 -7.59 -2.98 -13.22
CA PHE A 168 -8.78 -2.41 -13.79
C PHE A 168 -9.07 -3.03 -15.16
N ASP A 169 -10.17 -3.75 -15.26
CA ASP A 169 -10.62 -4.42 -16.47
C ASP A 169 -12.15 -4.35 -16.58
N ASN A 170 -12.65 -3.93 -17.74
CA ASN A 170 -14.09 -3.80 -18.00
C ASN A 170 -14.83 -2.99 -16.92
N GLN A 171 -14.35 -1.79 -16.62
CA GLN A 171 -14.95 -0.84 -15.66
C GLN A 171 -14.98 -1.30 -14.19
N THR A 172 -14.29 -2.38 -13.85
CA THR A 172 -14.18 -2.86 -12.47
C THR A 172 -12.77 -3.37 -12.17
N TYR A 173 -12.44 -3.50 -10.89
CA TYR A 173 -11.22 -4.17 -10.48
C TYR A 173 -11.43 -5.67 -10.44
N ARG A 174 -10.45 -6.40 -10.95
CA ARG A 174 -10.40 -7.86 -10.90
C ARG A 174 -9.10 -8.29 -10.24
N PRO A 175 -9.14 -9.31 -9.36
CA PRO A 175 -7.93 -9.93 -8.86
C PRO A 175 -7.04 -10.38 -10.01
N PHE A 176 -5.73 -10.23 -9.82
CA PHE A 176 -4.75 -10.72 -10.76
C PHE A 176 -4.92 -12.23 -11.02
N SER A 177 -4.71 -12.65 -12.26
CA SER A 177 -4.79 -14.06 -12.67
C SER A 177 -3.52 -14.50 -13.39
N GLU A 178 -3.07 -15.74 -13.13
CA GLU A 178 -1.88 -16.34 -13.77
C GLU A 178 -1.93 -16.32 -15.31
N ASN A 179 -3.12 -16.23 -15.91
CA ASN A 179 -3.30 -16.23 -17.37
C ASN A 179 -3.28 -14.83 -18.00
N MET A 180 -2.97 -13.78 -17.22
CA MET A 180 -3.04 -12.42 -17.73
C MET A 180 -1.87 -12.11 -18.66
N PRO A 181 -2.10 -11.60 -19.88
CA PRO A 181 -1.02 -11.19 -20.76
C PRO A 181 -0.27 -9.98 -20.18
N PRO A 182 0.96 -9.71 -20.65
CA PRO A 182 1.66 -8.47 -20.33
C PRO A 182 0.78 -7.24 -20.63
N ILE A 183 0.80 -6.29 -19.71
CA ILE A 183 0.00 -5.07 -19.77
C ILE A 183 0.91 -3.92 -20.16
N LEU A 184 0.53 -3.23 -21.24
CA LEU A 184 1.19 -2.03 -21.69
C LEU A 184 0.40 -0.82 -21.20
N ILE A 185 1.07 0.06 -20.46
CA ILE A 185 0.46 1.28 -19.91
C ILE A 185 1.32 2.45 -20.39
N PRO A 186 0.93 3.13 -21.48
CA PRO A 186 1.67 4.28 -21.99
C PRO A 186 1.54 5.46 -21.03
N GLN A 187 2.60 6.28 -20.94
CA GLN A 187 2.62 7.52 -20.14
C GLN A 187 2.12 7.35 -18.70
N ALA A 188 2.38 6.19 -18.11
CA ALA A 188 1.92 5.83 -16.79
C ALA A 188 2.65 6.60 -15.69
N THR A 189 1.99 6.73 -14.55
CA THR A 189 2.58 7.25 -13.31
C THR A 189 2.55 6.17 -12.24
N ILE A 190 3.67 5.95 -11.56
CA ILE A 190 3.76 5.01 -10.43
C ILE A 190 3.69 5.81 -9.13
N VAL A 191 2.83 5.39 -8.20
CA VAL A 191 2.79 5.89 -6.83
C VAL A 191 3.07 4.72 -5.89
N GLN A 192 4.12 4.84 -5.09
CA GLN A 192 4.46 3.88 -4.05
C GLN A 192 4.24 4.51 -2.69
N ILE A 193 3.45 3.86 -1.86
CA ILE A 193 3.11 4.26 -0.50
C ILE A 193 3.68 3.21 0.43
N SER A 194 4.46 3.63 1.42
CA SER A 194 4.89 2.80 2.53
C SER A 194 4.35 3.40 3.82
N PHE A 195 3.60 2.60 4.55
CA PHE A 195 3.06 2.93 5.85
C PHE A 195 3.58 1.96 6.89
N TYR A 196 3.92 2.51 8.04
CA TYR A 196 4.33 1.78 9.21
C TYR A 196 3.51 2.28 10.38
N SER A 197 3.01 1.36 11.19
CA SER A 197 2.48 1.70 12.50
C SER A 197 2.96 0.73 13.57
N THR A 198 3.28 1.28 14.73
CA THR A 198 3.37 0.52 15.96
C THR A 198 2.21 0.88 16.85
N TYR A 199 1.69 -0.12 17.56
CA TYR A 199 0.67 0.09 18.57
C TYR A 199 0.88 -0.93 19.69
N GLY A 200 0.98 -0.48 20.95
CA GLY A 200 0.92 -1.40 22.09
C GLY A 200 1.76 -1.00 23.29
N TRP A 201 2.03 -1.98 24.15
CA TRP A 201 2.85 -1.83 25.36
C TRP A 201 4.19 -2.55 25.19
N ALA A 202 5.16 -2.25 26.06
CA ALA A 202 6.50 -2.83 26.00
C ALA A 202 6.55 -4.38 25.99
N LEU A 203 5.48 -5.06 26.44
CA LEU A 203 5.36 -6.53 26.47
C LEU A 203 4.25 -7.08 25.55
N ALA A 204 3.58 -6.22 24.78
CA ALA A 204 2.53 -6.58 23.84
C ALA A 204 2.50 -5.51 22.76
N MET A 205 3.42 -5.62 21.80
CA MET A 205 3.60 -4.67 20.71
C MET A 205 3.05 -5.26 19.41
N ARG A 206 2.30 -4.44 18.68
CA ARG A 206 1.80 -4.77 17.35
C ARG A 206 2.47 -3.88 16.33
N LEU A 207 2.95 -4.49 15.25
CA LEU A 207 3.60 -3.80 14.15
C LEU A 207 2.81 -4.08 12.88
N THR A 208 2.44 -3.02 12.17
CA THR A 208 1.86 -3.10 10.83
C THR A 208 2.82 -2.45 9.85
N PHE A 209 3.14 -3.17 8.79
CA PHE A 209 3.85 -2.62 7.63
C PHE A 209 2.95 -2.79 6.41
N ASN A 210 2.59 -1.69 5.77
CA ASN A 210 1.74 -1.71 4.59
C ASN A 210 2.44 -1.01 3.43
N ASN A 211 2.76 -1.75 2.39
CA ASN A 211 3.34 -1.21 1.16
C ASN A 211 2.33 -1.33 0.04
N GLN A 212 1.98 -0.21 -0.59
CA GLN A 212 1.04 -0.14 -1.68
C GLN A 212 1.74 0.41 -2.92
N ASP A 213 1.55 -0.25 -4.05
CA ASP A 213 2.04 0.20 -5.35
C ASP A 213 0.82 0.45 -6.25
N ILE A 214 0.68 1.66 -6.78
CA ILE A 214 -0.38 2.05 -7.71
C ILE A 214 0.26 2.46 -9.03
N ILE A 215 -0.33 2.01 -10.14
CA ILE A 215 0.01 2.46 -11.48
C ILE A 215 -1.22 3.15 -12.07
N LEU A 216 -1.03 4.40 -12.50
CA LEU A 216 -2.05 5.21 -13.14
C LEU A 216 -1.76 5.34 -14.64
N ASP A 217 -2.79 5.41 -15.46
CA ASP A 217 -2.67 5.73 -16.89
C ASP A 217 -2.40 7.24 -17.14
N GLU A 218 -2.34 7.63 -18.41
CA GLU A 218 -2.13 9.01 -18.84
C GLU A 218 -3.24 9.99 -18.41
N HIS A 219 -4.38 9.48 -17.97
CA HIS A 219 -5.53 10.24 -17.46
C HIS A 219 -5.63 10.17 -15.93
N HIS A 220 -4.60 9.64 -15.26
CA HIS A 220 -4.59 9.40 -13.81
C HIS A 220 -5.70 8.45 -13.32
N ASN A 221 -6.21 7.57 -14.19
CA ASN A 221 -7.05 6.46 -13.74
C ASN A 221 -6.15 5.35 -13.22
N ILE A 222 -6.53 4.79 -12.08
CA ILE A 222 -5.80 3.67 -11.49
C ILE A 222 -6.06 2.43 -12.36
N THR A 223 -5.00 1.90 -12.95
CA THR A 223 -5.05 0.72 -13.83
C THR A 223 -4.64 -0.53 -13.10
N LEU A 224 -3.76 -0.40 -12.11
CA LEU A 224 -3.24 -1.48 -11.29
C LEU A 224 -3.00 -0.98 -9.88
N SER A 225 -3.39 -1.79 -8.89
CA SER A 225 -3.06 -1.56 -7.48
C SER A 225 -2.58 -2.85 -6.84
N ARG A 226 -1.54 -2.75 -6.03
CA ARG A 226 -0.99 -3.81 -5.19
C ARG A 226 -0.96 -3.35 -3.75
N TYR A 227 -1.17 -4.27 -2.82
CA TYR A 227 -0.75 -4.10 -1.43
C TYR A 227 0.08 -5.28 -0.95
N ASP A 228 0.89 -5.02 0.07
CA ASP A 228 1.74 -5.96 0.77
C ASP A 228 1.76 -5.54 2.24
N ASN A 229 1.02 -6.30 3.04
CA ASN A 229 0.67 -6.02 4.41
C ASN A 229 1.27 -7.07 5.32
N TYR A 230 2.25 -6.67 6.12
CA TYR A 230 2.91 -7.53 7.06
C TYR A 230 2.53 -7.16 8.49
N LYS A 231 2.07 -8.18 9.23
CA LYS A 231 1.45 -8.04 10.53
C LYS A 231 2.24 -8.84 11.58
N VAL A 232 2.72 -8.18 12.65
CA VAL A 232 3.44 -8.84 13.77
C VAL A 232 2.76 -8.56 15.10
N VAL A 233 2.54 -9.62 15.88
CA VAL A 233 2.19 -9.54 17.31
C VAL A 233 3.34 -10.12 18.12
N SER A 234 3.92 -9.32 19.01
CA SER A 234 4.98 -9.74 19.94
C SER A 234 4.61 -9.51 21.39
#